data_AF-A0A2E6Q0W8-F1
#
_entry.id   AF-A0A2E6Q0W8-F1
#
_cell.length_a   1.000
_cell.length_b   1.000
_cell.length_c   1.000
_cell.angle_alpha   90.00
_cell.angle_beta   90.00
_cell.angle_gamma   90.00
#
_symmetry.space_group_name_H-M   'P 1'
#
loop_
_entity.id
_entity.type
_entity.pdbx_description
1 polymer ?
#
loop_
_entity_poly.entity_id
_entity_poly.type
_entity_poly.pdbx_seq_one_letter_code
_entity_poly.pdbx_strand_id
1 'polypeptide(L)'
;MNGNIDVLIIAHNEALNLGHCLESLQGWVRKIHVIDSGSTDGTQDIAESMGAEVVHHDWEGYARQRNWALEHLDFSAPWTLVLDADESITPKLREELIAIADQNPESVTETGYYINRLTWFIGKPIRHCGYFPSYHLRFFKSGLGRYEEREVHEHVELTGLIGRIETPMLHDDRRGLEHYVAKHNRYSTLEARALARELAEPVKESSALEPAARRRRWAKRNILPRVPSPGLLRFLYMYVFRMGFLDGSAGFHFCRFIGSYDDFVAMKLRAIRAGQDPAPSWGGRGGWKSGQLVGDSNAGGDAPIPPAPTPVAPVVATSSSREAKSPTRQMQPESSPWTFREKLGRAAWMIFGRPLFRATFHNWYGIRRWILRQFGAKVAAGVSIRPSAHIEVPWMIDLREGVTIGDYAILYSLGPITIGERSIISQYAHLCAGTHDYADHTFKLIRTPIHIDQDVWIGADAFVGPGVEVGQLAVLGARSSAYKNLAAGRIHVGNPARDLKERTLK
;
A
#
# COMPACT_ATOMS: atom_id res chain seq x y z
N MET A 1 24.62 11.33 45.14
CA MET A 1 24.54 10.18 44.22
C MET A 1 25.50 10.47 43.07
N ASN A 2 26.52 9.63 42.87
CA ASN A 2 27.61 9.83 41.90
C ASN A 2 27.21 9.34 40.49
N GLY A 3 26.10 9.83 39.93
CA GLY A 3 25.83 9.57 38.52
C GLY A 3 26.78 10.40 37.65
N ASN A 4 27.27 9.83 36.56
CA ASN A 4 28.07 10.54 35.54
C ASN A 4 27.22 10.98 34.33
N ILE A 5 25.89 10.98 34.48
CA ILE A 5 24.92 11.21 33.41
C ILE A 5 23.84 12.18 33.89
N ASP A 6 23.61 13.23 33.11
CA ASP A 6 22.46 14.12 33.22
C ASP A 6 21.45 13.80 32.13
N VAL A 7 20.16 13.86 32.48
CA VAL A 7 19.08 13.55 31.55
C VAL A 7 18.29 14.79 31.17
N LEU A 8 17.98 14.93 29.89
CA LEU A 8 17.06 15.94 29.37
C LEU A 8 15.79 15.27 28.82
N ILE A 9 14.63 15.69 29.32
CA ILE A 9 13.32 15.31 28.84
C ILE A 9 12.52 16.57 28.53
N ILE A 10 11.83 16.60 27.39
CA ILE A 10 10.82 17.62 27.09
C ILE A 10 9.42 16.99 27.25
N ALA A 11 8.49 17.71 27.86
CA ALA A 11 7.16 17.19 28.17
C ALA A 11 6.07 18.25 27.93
N HIS A 12 4.91 17.77 27.51
CA HIS A 12 3.67 18.55 27.50
C HIS A 12 2.48 17.57 27.47
N ASN A 13 1.70 17.51 28.55
CA ASN A 13 0.64 16.54 28.78
C ASN A 13 1.10 15.08 28.55
N GLU A 14 2.07 14.66 29.35
CA GLU A 14 2.72 13.34 29.33
C GLU A 14 2.48 12.54 30.62
N ALA A 15 1.45 12.84 31.41
CA ALA A 15 1.23 12.19 32.71
C ALA A 15 1.13 10.65 32.63
N LEU A 16 0.63 10.11 31.51
CA LEU A 16 0.53 8.66 31.27
C LEU A 16 1.85 7.99 30.89
N ASN A 17 2.84 8.75 30.41
CA ASN A 17 4.09 8.21 29.88
C ASN A 17 5.29 8.53 30.80
N LEU A 18 5.35 9.76 31.31
CA LEU A 18 6.53 10.30 31.98
C LEU A 18 6.95 9.48 33.20
N GLY A 19 5.99 8.98 33.99
CA GLY A 19 6.30 8.14 35.16
C GLY A 19 7.12 6.88 34.79
N HIS A 20 6.78 6.21 33.69
CA HIS A 20 7.51 5.03 33.22
C HIS A 20 8.92 5.38 32.70
N CYS A 21 9.06 6.54 32.06
CA CYS A 21 10.36 7.06 31.63
C CYS A 21 11.25 7.31 32.86
N LEU A 22 10.74 8.07 33.84
CA LEU A 22 11.47 8.45 35.06
C LEU A 22 11.81 7.23 35.92
N GLU A 23 10.93 6.25 36.04
CA GLU A 23 11.20 4.99 36.75
C GLU A 23 12.43 4.28 36.19
N SER A 24 12.61 4.26 34.86
CA SER A 24 13.77 3.63 34.21
C SER A 24 15.11 4.34 34.48
N LEU A 25 15.07 5.58 35.00
CA LEU A 25 16.22 6.42 35.29
C LEU A 25 16.63 6.39 36.78
N GLN A 26 15.79 5.82 37.64
CA GLN A 26 15.99 5.90 39.09
C GLN A 26 17.28 5.19 39.55
N GLY A 27 18.06 5.88 40.38
CA GLY A 27 19.19 5.32 41.11
C GLY A 27 20.50 5.15 40.34
N TRP A 28 20.64 5.73 39.14
CA TRP A 28 21.91 5.67 38.38
C TRP A 28 22.28 6.95 37.61
N VAL A 29 21.36 7.89 37.45
CA VAL A 29 21.64 9.20 36.85
C VAL A 29 21.92 10.24 37.94
N ARG A 30 22.63 11.33 37.59
CA ARG A 30 22.96 12.42 38.53
C ARG A 30 21.77 13.34 38.73
N LYS A 31 21.20 13.80 37.61
CA LYS A 31 20.14 14.80 37.57
C LYS A 31 19.25 14.55 36.35
N ILE A 32 17.95 14.82 36.52
CA ILE A 32 16.95 14.74 35.47
C ILE A 32 16.33 16.12 35.31
N HIS A 33 16.47 16.72 34.14
CA HIS A 33 15.83 17.96 33.75
C HIS A 33 14.59 17.65 32.92
N VAL A 34 13.42 18.07 33.41
CA VAL A 34 12.15 17.98 32.68
C VAL A 34 11.74 19.39 32.29
N ILE A 35 11.79 19.67 31.00
CA ILE A 35 11.26 20.94 30.47
C ILE A 35 9.80 20.76 30.12
N ASP A 36 8.95 21.50 30.82
CA ASP A 36 7.52 21.52 30.61
C ASP A 36 7.07 22.81 29.90
N SER A 37 6.15 22.69 28.96
CA SER A 37 5.62 23.84 28.20
C SER A 37 4.17 24.19 28.54
N GLY A 38 3.77 24.02 29.80
CA GLY A 38 2.44 24.36 30.30
C GLY A 38 1.46 23.18 30.33
N SER A 39 1.90 22.03 30.82
CA SER A 39 1.06 20.87 31.04
C SER A 39 -0.11 21.15 32.00
N THR A 40 -1.22 20.45 31.79
CA THR A 40 -2.48 20.62 32.54
C THR A 40 -3.03 19.31 33.10
N ASP A 41 -2.31 18.20 32.92
CA ASP A 41 -2.72 16.84 33.25
C ASP A 41 -1.98 16.24 34.46
N GLY A 42 -1.23 17.06 35.21
CA GLY A 42 -0.40 16.61 36.35
C GLY A 42 1.00 16.13 35.96
N THR A 43 1.44 16.35 34.71
CA THR A 43 2.81 16.00 34.27
C THR A 43 3.91 16.56 35.18
N GLN A 44 3.79 17.82 35.60
CA GLN A 44 4.78 18.48 36.46
C GLN A 44 4.85 17.82 37.84
N ASP A 45 3.70 17.61 38.48
CA ASP A 45 3.62 16.96 39.81
C ASP A 45 4.27 15.57 39.81
N ILE A 46 4.03 14.78 38.75
CA ILE A 46 4.65 13.45 38.58
C ILE A 46 6.17 13.58 38.52
N ALA A 47 6.69 14.50 37.71
CA ALA A 47 8.12 14.72 37.55
C ALA A 47 8.80 15.11 38.87
N GLU A 48 8.23 16.10 39.58
CA GLU A 48 8.75 16.56 40.87
C GLU A 48 8.70 15.45 41.93
N SER A 49 7.60 14.69 41.99
CA SER A 49 7.45 13.58 42.96
C SER A 49 8.48 12.46 42.77
N MET A 50 9.03 12.34 41.56
CA MET A 50 10.05 11.35 41.20
C MET A 50 11.48 11.94 41.20
N GLY A 51 11.65 13.17 41.72
CA GLY A 51 12.95 13.80 41.93
C GLY A 51 13.55 14.46 40.69
N ALA A 52 12.75 14.74 39.65
CA ALA A 52 13.20 15.52 38.51
C ALA A 52 13.13 17.04 38.79
N GLU A 53 14.07 17.79 38.22
CA GLU A 53 14.06 19.25 38.19
C GLU A 53 13.15 19.70 37.05
N VAL A 54 11.96 20.21 37.40
CA VAL A 54 10.99 20.70 36.42
C VAL A 54 11.25 22.18 36.13
N VAL A 55 11.38 22.51 34.85
CA VAL A 55 11.57 23.88 34.39
C VAL A 55 10.50 24.23 33.38
N HIS A 56 9.74 25.28 33.67
CA HIS A 56 8.78 25.82 32.70
C HIS A 56 9.52 26.61 31.62
N HIS A 57 9.23 26.29 30.36
CA HIS A 57 9.66 27.09 29.21
C HIS A 57 8.60 27.04 28.11
N ASP A 58 8.16 28.22 27.67
CA ASP A 58 7.13 28.35 26.64
C ASP A 58 7.53 27.62 25.35
N TRP A 59 6.54 27.04 24.67
CA TRP A 59 6.80 26.17 23.52
C TRP A 59 7.33 26.95 22.31
N GLU A 60 8.59 26.74 21.97
CA GLU A 60 9.23 27.34 20.79
C GLU A 60 9.47 26.35 19.63
N GLY A 61 9.13 25.07 19.84
CA GLY A 61 9.39 23.98 18.88
C GLY A 61 10.42 22.99 19.39
N TYR A 62 10.42 21.76 18.86
CA TYR A 62 11.21 20.64 19.41
C TYR A 62 12.71 20.91 19.49
N ALA A 63 13.32 21.44 18.41
CA ALA A 63 14.75 21.74 18.37
C ALA A 63 15.12 22.88 19.33
N ARG A 64 14.32 23.97 19.34
CA ARG A 64 14.55 25.14 20.19
C ARG A 64 14.40 24.81 21.67
N GLN A 65 13.39 24.01 22.03
CA GLN A 65 13.19 23.56 23.40
C GLN A 65 14.41 22.81 23.93
N ARG A 66 14.97 21.89 23.13
CA ARG A 66 16.15 21.12 23.53
C ARG A 66 17.42 21.97 23.54
N ASN A 67 17.62 22.85 22.56
CA ASN A 67 18.79 23.74 22.54
C ASN A 67 18.76 24.72 23.72
N TRP A 68 17.60 25.32 24.00
CA TRP A 68 17.42 26.19 25.17
C TRP A 68 17.81 25.46 26.46
N ALA A 69 17.35 24.22 26.62
CA ALA A 69 17.70 23.38 27.76
C ALA A 69 19.21 23.23 27.94
N LEU A 70 19.88 22.78 26.86
CA LEU A 70 21.30 22.48 26.86
C LEU A 70 22.18 23.72 27.07
N GLU A 71 21.65 24.91 26.78
CA GLU A 71 22.34 26.20 26.96
C GLU A 71 22.13 26.82 28.35
N HIS A 72 20.96 26.61 28.96
CA HIS A 72 20.56 27.35 30.18
C HIS A 72 20.52 26.50 31.45
N LEU A 73 20.44 25.17 31.33
CA LEU A 73 20.37 24.28 32.49
C LEU A 73 21.73 23.73 32.89
N ASP A 74 21.85 23.33 34.16
CA ASP A 74 23.07 22.75 34.71
C ASP A 74 23.28 21.30 34.26
N PHE A 75 24.05 21.13 33.17
CA PHE A 75 24.57 19.85 32.69
C PHE A 75 26.03 19.64 33.13
N SER A 76 26.27 19.50 34.43
CA SER A 76 27.60 19.28 35.01
C SER A 76 28.13 17.85 34.88
N ALA A 77 27.29 16.86 34.55
CA ALA A 77 27.76 15.50 34.32
C ALA A 77 28.57 15.42 33.01
N PRO A 78 29.58 14.53 32.90
CA PRO A 78 30.34 14.36 31.66
C PRO A 78 29.49 13.96 30.45
N TRP A 79 28.37 13.27 30.69
CA TRP A 79 27.47 12.78 29.66
C TRP A 79 26.05 13.33 29.80
N THR A 80 25.43 13.62 28.67
CA THR A 80 24.03 13.99 28.55
C THR A 80 23.27 12.87 27.82
N LEU A 81 22.16 12.44 28.42
CA LEU A 81 21.19 11.53 27.82
C LEU A 81 19.90 12.30 27.51
N VAL A 82 19.46 12.30 26.26
CA VAL A 82 18.18 12.90 25.87
C VAL A 82 17.15 11.81 25.66
N LEU A 83 15.98 11.96 26.27
CA LEU A 83 14.85 11.04 26.12
C LEU A 83 13.56 11.80 25.83
N ASP A 84 12.68 11.17 25.07
CA ASP A 84 11.29 11.60 24.99
C ASP A 84 10.48 10.95 26.14
N ALA A 85 9.40 11.60 26.60
CA ALA A 85 8.63 11.11 27.74
C ALA A 85 7.98 9.73 27.52
N ASP A 86 7.82 9.30 26.26
CA ASP A 86 7.33 7.98 25.85
C ASP A 86 8.46 6.95 25.60
N GLU A 87 9.71 7.28 25.92
CA GLU A 87 10.87 6.40 25.82
C GLU A 87 11.34 5.92 27.21
N SER A 88 11.81 4.67 27.32
CA SER A 88 12.32 4.11 28.58
C SER A 88 13.57 3.26 28.38
N ILE A 89 14.47 3.28 29.38
CA ILE A 89 15.74 2.56 29.35
C ILE A 89 15.55 1.13 29.85
N THR A 90 16.06 0.14 29.11
CA THR A 90 16.05 -1.25 29.56
C THR A 90 17.19 -1.51 30.55
N PRO A 91 17.07 -2.48 31.48
CA PRO A 91 18.15 -2.77 32.44
C PRO A 91 19.51 -3.03 31.79
N LYS A 92 19.51 -3.76 30.67
CA LYS A 92 20.73 -4.02 29.89
C LYS A 92 21.30 -2.74 29.26
N LEU A 93 20.46 -1.87 28.72
CA LEU A 93 20.92 -0.59 28.17
C LEU A 93 21.50 0.30 29.27
N ARG A 94 20.88 0.32 30.46
CA ARG A 94 21.41 1.03 31.63
C ARG A 94 22.83 0.57 31.96
N GLU A 95 23.08 -0.75 32.03
CA GLU A 95 24.41 -1.30 32.31
C GLU A 95 25.45 -0.82 31.29
N GLU A 96 25.11 -0.85 30.00
CA GLU A 96 26.00 -0.38 28.93
C GLU A 96 26.27 1.13 29.02
N LEU A 97 25.26 1.95 29.34
CA LEU A 97 25.42 3.39 29.50
C LEU A 97 26.30 3.75 30.71
N ILE A 98 26.11 3.06 31.85
CA ILE A 98 26.94 3.23 33.05
C ILE A 98 28.38 2.84 32.75
N ALA A 99 28.60 1.70 32.08
CA ALA A 99 29.93 1.23 31.73
C ALA A 99 30.70 2.22 30.82
N ILE A 100 30.00 2.96 29.97
CA ILE A 100 30.59 4.05 29.17
C ILE A 100 30.84 5.29 30.04
N ALA A 101 29.85 5.69 30.85
CA ALA A 101 29.90 6.92 31.62
C ALA A 101 30.91 6.89 32.77
N ASP A 102 31.22 5.71 33.31
CA ASP A 102 32.18 5.52 34.42
C ASP A 102 33.64 5.50 33.94
N GLN A 103 33.88 5.46 32.63
CA GLN A 103 35.22 5.64 32.08
C GLN A 103 35.65 7.11 32.20
N ASN A 104 36.96 7.37 32.24
CA ASN A 104 37.47 8.73 32.15
C ASN A 104 37.00 9.35 30.80
N PRO A 105 36.26 10.47 30.80
CA PRO A 105 35.73 11.07 29.57
C PRO A 105 36.79 11.37 28.50
N GLU A 106 38.03 11.61 28.88
CA GLU A 106 39.15 11.85 27.95
C GLU A 106 39.63 10.56 27.26
N SER A 107 39.42 9.41 27.88
CA SER A 107 39.78 8.09 27.34
C SER A 107 38.75 7.54 26.35
N VAL A 108 37.50 8.02 26.41
CA VAL A 108 36.44 7.63 25.48
C VAL A 108 36.59 8.43 24.19
N THR A 109 36.91 7.76 23.09
CA THR A 109 37.15 8.43 21.80
C THR A 109 35.89 8.96 21.15
N GLU A 110 34.76 8.32 21.39
CA GLU A 110 33.47 8.70 20.85
C GLU A 110 32.94 9.95 21.57
N THR A 111 32.43 10.89 20.80
CA THR A 111 31.78 12.09 21.33
C THR A 111 30.29 11.84 21.62
N GLY A 112 29.72 10.75 21.07
CA GLY A 112 28.36 10.32 21.34
C GLY A 112 28.02 8.96 20.74
N TYR A 113 26.81 8.48 21.05
CA TYR A 113 26.32 7.15 20.70
C TYR A 113 24.91 7.20 20.15
N TYR A 114 24.75 6.53 19.01
CA TYR A 114 23.45 6.13 18.51
C TYR A 114 22.89 4.98 19.34
N ILE A 115 21.73 5.17 19.96
CA ILE A 115 21.01 4.14 20.70
C ILE A 115 19.94 3.55 19.80
N ASN A 116 19.90 2.22 19.70
CA ASN A 116 18.84 1.51 19.01
C ASN A 116 17.49 1.70 19.74
N ARG A 117 16.38 1.71 19.01
CA ARG A 117 15.04 1.95 19.56
C ARG A 117 14.07 0.88 19.08
N LEU A 118 13.36 0.28 20.02
CA LEU A 118 12.29 -0.67 19.75
C LEU A 118 10.93 0.01 19.98
N THR A 119 10.24 0.32 18.88
CA THR A 119 8.89 0.90 18.93
C THR A 119 7.84 -0.16 19.26
N TRP A 120 6.97 0.16 20.22
CA TRP A 120 5.74 -0.54 20.52
C TRP A 120 4.57 0.16 19.82
N PHE A 121 3.71 -0.65 19.20
CA PHE A 121 2.53 -0.16 18.51
C PHE A 121 1.36 -1.10 18.81
N ILE A 122 0.30 -0.54 19.40
CA ILE A 122 -0.92 -1.28 19.81
C ILE A 122 -0.53 -2.53 20.63
N GLY A 123 0.28 -2.32 21.67
CA GLY A 123 0.69 -3.36 22.62
C GLY A 123 1.65 -4.42 22.07
N LYS A 124 2.22 -4.25 20.87
CA LYS A 124 3.20 -5.18 20.30
C LYS A 124 4.48 -4.47 19.84
N PRO A 125 5.67 -5.08 20.02
CA PRO A 125 6.90 -4.56 19.48
C PRO A 125 6.93 -4.71 17.95
N ILE A 126 7.39 -3.68 17.24
CA ILE A 126 7.61 -3.68 15.80
C ILE A 126 9.07 -4.06 15.52
N ARG A 127 9.30 -5.27 15.00
CA ARG A 127 10.65 -5.79 14.72
C ARG A 127 11.00 -5.79 13.24
N HIS A 128 10.01 -5.63 12.38
CA HIS A 128 10.16 -5.60 10.93
C HIS A 128 9.71 -4.24 10.39
N CYS A 129 9.18 -4.20 9.17
CA CYS A 129 8.69 -2.96 8.52
C CYS A 129 9.78 -1.93 8.19
N GLY A 130 11.06 -2.21 8.49
CA GLY A 130 12.15 -1.24 8.39
C GLY A 130 12.11 -0.16 9.47
N TYR A 131 11.46 -0.46 10.60
CA TYR A 131 11.46 0.37 11.82
C TYR A 131 12.34 -0.20 12.94
N PHE A 132 12.94 -1.36 12.72
CA PHE A 132 13.94 -1.95 13.59
C PHE A 132 15.03 -2.61 12.72
N PRO A 133 16.32 -2.45 13.08
CA PRO A 133 16.83 -1.52 14.09
C PRO A 133 16.59 -0.05 13.69
N SER A 134 16.45 0.83 14.68
CA SER A 134 16.24 2.28 14.49
C SER A 134 17.16 3.04 15.44
N TYR A 135 18.21 3.65 14.90
CA TYR A 135 19.24 4.31 15.70
C TYR A 135 18.98 5.81 15.84
N HIS A 136 19.06 6.31 17.08
CA HIS A 136 18.90 7.72 17.43
C HIS A 136 20.09 8.20 18.26
N LEU A 137 20.70 9.33 17.88
CA LEU A 137 21.77 9.93 18.68
C LEU A 137 21.14 10.54 19.94
N ARG A 138 21.26 9.82 21.06
CA ARG A 138 20.60 10.17 22.33
C ARG A 138 21.58 10.37 23.48
N PHE A 139 22.79 9.83 23.40
CA PHE A 139 23.77 9.87 24.47
C PHE A 139 25.07 10.47 23.97
N PHE A 140 25.50 11.60 24.52
CA PHE A 140 26.67 12.34 24.03
C PHE A 140 27.36 13.10 25.16
N LYS A 141 28.63 13.46 24.97
CA LYS A 141 29.37 14.24 25.95
C LYS A 141 28.70 15.60 26.13
N SER A 142 28.52 16.02 27.37
CA SER A 142 27.86 17.27 27.72
C SER A 142 28.60 18.46 27.09
N GLY A 143 27.84 19.45 26.60
CA GLY A 143 28.37 20.64 25.93
C GLY A 143 28.78 20.46 24.45
N LEU A 144 28.75 19.25 23.88
CA LEU A 144 29.09 19.02 22.47
C LEU A 144 27.89 18.89 21.53
N GLY A 145 26.70 18.56 22.04
CA GLY A 145 25.50 18.32 21.22
C GLY A 145 24.65 19.58 21.01
N ARG A 146 24.24 19.82 19.76
CA ARG A 146 23.25 20.85 19.40
C ARG A 146 22.24 20.30 18.40
N TYR A 147 20.96 20.64 18.49
CA TYR A 147 19.94 20.20 17.53
C TYR A 147 19.85 21.12 16.30
N GLU A 148 19.77 20.52 15.10
CA GLU A 148 19.43 21.21 13.83
C GLU A 148 18.07 21.91 13.97
N GLU A 149 17.98 23.20 13.59
CA GLU A 149 16.73 23.96 13.67
C GLU A 149 15.70 23.48 12.63
N ARG A 150 14.93 22.44 12.99
CA ARG A 150 13.77 21.93 12.23
C ARG A 150 12.52 21.90 13.09
N GLU A 151 11.36 21.97 12.42
CA GLU A 151 10.05 21.90 13.09
C GLU A 151 9.69 20.49 13.57
N VAL A 152 10.19 19.45 12.90
CA VAL A 152 10.02 18.03 13.26
C VAL A 152 11.20 17.21 12.77
N HIS A 153 11.48 16.10 13.46
CA HIS A 153 12.57 15.18 13.11
C HIS A 153 13.93 15.90 13.06
N GLU A 154 14.18 16.70 14.09
CA GLU A 154 15.45 17.31 14.43
C GLU A 154 16.52 16.25 14.76
N HIS A 155 17.76 16.55 14.42
CA HIS A 155 18.91 15.67 14.67
C HIS A 155 19.94 16.42 15.50
N VAL A 156 20.64 15.69 16.37
CA VAL A 156 21.80 16.24 17.08
C VAL A 156 22.96 16.34 16.08
N GLU A 157 23.44 17.55 15.89
CA GLU A 157 24.70 17.86 15.25
C GLU A 157 25.82 17.69 16.28
N LEU A 158 26.74 16.81 15.96
CA LEU A 158 27.87 16.45 16.81
C LEU A 158 29.10 16.29 15.93
N THR A 159 30.23 16.86 16.37
CA THR A 159 31.53 16.67 15.73
C THR A 159 32.30 15.56 16.43
N GLY A 160 33.05 14.75 15.67
CA GLY A 160 33.85 13.63 16.20
C GLY A 160 33.32 12.24 15.85
N LEU A 161 33.90 11.22 16.50
CA LEU A 161 33.54 9.82 16.29
C LEU A 161 32.22 9.51 17.01
N ILE A 162 31.29 8.85 16.34
CA ILE A 162 29.98 8.48 16.91
C ILE A 162 29.87 6.96 16.95
N GLY A 163 29.71 6.42 18.16
CA GLY A 163 29.52 5.00 18.40
C GLY A 163 28.07 4.52 18.19
N ARG A 164 27.85 3.21 18.33
CA ARG A 164 26.51 2.59 18.29
C ARG A 164 26.32 1.67 19.48
N ILE A 165 25.14 1.76 20.08
CA ILE A 165 24.66 0.87 21.13
C ILE A 165 23.50 0.04 20.53
N GLU A 166 23.72 -1.26 20.44
CA GLU A 166 22.78 -2.21 19.82
C GLU A 166 21.59 -2.53 20.71
N THR A 167 21.80 -2.50 22.03
CA THR A 167 20.76 -2.78 23.02
C THR A 167 19.69 -1.67 22.96
N PRO A 168 18.41 -2.04 22.75
CA PRO A 168 17.40 -1.03 22.47
C PRO A 168 16.88 -0.34 23.73
N MET A 169 16.60 0.95 23.60
CA MET A 169 15.60 1.62 24.42
C MET A 169 14.19 1.30 23.90
N LEU A 170 13.20 1.36 24.79
CA LEU A 170 11.79 1.13 24.42
C LEU A 170 11.14 2.45 24.06
N HIS A 171 10.26 2.43 23.07
CA HIS A 171 9.42 3.57 22.69
C HIS A 171 7.97 3.13 22.67
N ASP A 172 7.19 3.55 23.67
CA ASP A 172 5.83 3.07 23.92
C ASP A 172 4.96 4.23 24.41
N ASP A 173 4.14 4.78 23.51
CA ASP A 173 3.21 5.87 23.81
C ASP A 173 1.86 5.28 24.29
N ARG A 174 1.56 5.50 25.58
CA ARG A 174 0.42 4.92 26.30
C ARG A 174 -0.85 5.78 26.25
N ARG A 175 -0.83 6.93 25.57
CA ARG A 175 -1.99 7.83 25.44
C ARG A 175 -3.07 7.32 24.48
N GLY A 176 -2.82 6.20 23.81
CA GLY A 176 -3.78 5.53 22.94
C GLY A 176 -3.81 6.07 21.52
N LEU A 177 -4.66 5.45 20.69
CA LEU A 177 -4.64 5.62 19.24
C LEU A 177 -5.14 7.01 18.79
N GLU A 178 -6.09 7.61 19.51
CA GLU A 178 -6.60 8.96 19.20
C GLU A 178 -5.47 10.00 19.23
N HIS A 179 -4.67 9.98 20.30
CA HIS A 179 -3.49 10.82 20.41
C HIS A 179 -2.49 10.52 19.29
N TYR A 180 -2.24 9.24 19.01
CA TYR A 180 -1.30 8.81 17.98
C TYR A 180 -1.70 9.31 16.59
N VAL A 181 -2.98 9.25 16.23
CA VAL A 181 -3.55 9.74 14.96
C VAL A 181 -3.52 11.27 14.89
N ALA A 182 -3.86 11.97 15.99
CA ALA A 182 -3.80 13.42 16.06
C ALA A 182 -2.36 13.93 15.86
N LYS A 183 -1.39 13.31 16.54
CA LYS A 183 0.06 13.58 16.37
C LYS A 183 0.50 13.35 14.92
N HIS A 184 0.07 12.24 14.32
CA HIS A 184 0.34 11.90 12.92
C HIS A 184 -0.18 12.94 11.92
N ASN A 185 -1.40 13.44 12.16
CA ASN A 185 -1.99 14.50 11.37
C ASN A 185 -1.21 15.81 11.54
N ARG A 186 -0.86 16.20 12.77
CA ARG A 186 -0.05 17.40 13.03
C ARG A 186 1.32 17.33 12.36
N TYR A 187 2.03 16.22 12.54
CA TYR A 187 3.38 16.04 12.02
C TYR A 187 3.40 16.04 10.48
N SER A 188 2.40 15.42 9.84
CA SER A 188 2.31 15.45 8.38
C SER A 188 2.06 16.87 7.83
N THR A 189 1.41 17.76 8.58
CA THR A 189 1.30 19.18 8.20
C THR A 189 2.65 19.90 8.30
N LEU A 190 3.37 19.72 9.41
CA LEU A 190 4.70 20.33 9.61
C LEU A 190 5.67 19.84 8.53
N GLU A 191 5.68 18.54 8.25
CA GLU A 191 6.51 17.94 7.22
C GLU A 191 6.18 18.48 5.81
N ALA A 192 4.89 18.62 5.46
CA ALA A 192 4.49 19.16 4.17
C ALA A 192 4.96 20.61 3.97
N ARG A 193 4.92 21.43 5.04
CA ARG A 193 5.40 22.82 5.01
C ARG A 193 6.91 22.93 4.98
N ALA A 194 7.62 22.08 5.73
CA ALA A 194 9.06 21.99 5.65
C ALA A 194 9.50 21.59 4.23
N LEU A 195 8.84 20.59 3.63
CA LEU A 195 9.11 20.14 2.28
C LEU A 195 8.76 21.20 1.22
N ALA A 196 7.68 21.96 1.40
CA ALA A 196 7.35 23.08 0.52
C ALA A 196 8.45 24.15 0.53
N ARG A 197 8.97 24.50 1.72
CA ARG A 197 10.09 25.43 1.89
C ARG A 197 11.38 24.90 1.26
N GLU A 198 11.76 23.65 1.56
CA GLU A 198 12.97 23.00 0.99
C GLU A 198 12.94 22.90 -0.54
N LEU A 199 11.75 22.79 -1.15
CA LEU A 199 11.58 22.74 -2.61
C LEU A 199 11.61 24.13 -3.26
N ALA A 200 11.23 25.17 -2.53
CA ALA A 200 11.36 26.56 -2.99
C ALA A 200 12.80 27.07 -2.86
N GLU A 201 13.45 26.72 -1.73
CA GLU A 201 14.82 27.11 -1.40
C GLU A 201 15.61 25.86 -0.99
N PRO A 202 16.42 25.29 -1.90
CA PRO A 202 17.20 24.09 -1.59
C PRO A 202 18.26 24.37 -0.53
N VAL A 203 18.05 23.88 0.69
CA VAL A 203 19.02 23.96 1.79
C VAL A 203 20.11 22.88 1.62
N LYS A 204 21.33 23.20 2.04
CA LYS A 204 22.47 22.26 2.11
C LYS A 204 22.16 21.13 3.10
N GLU A 205 22.27 19.87 2.66
CA GLU A 205 22.08 18.71 3.55
C GLU A 205 23.22 18.62 4.59
N SER A 206 22.88 18.49 5.88
CA SER A 206 23.86 18.24 6.95
C SER A 206 24.53 16.87 6.76
N SER A 207 25.87 16.83 6.81
CA SER A 207 26.66 15.61 6.68
C SER A 207 26.56 14.67 7.89
N ALA A 208 25.99 15.14 9.01
CA ALA A 208 25.85 14.39 10.25
C ALA A 208 24.70 13.35 10.23
N LEU A 209 23.85 13.36 9.20
CA LEU A 209 22.70 12.46 9.10
C LEU A 209 23.11 11.00 8.84
N GLU A 210 22.48 10.09 9.59
CA GLU A 210 22.61 8.65 9.38
C GLU A 210 22.17 8.25 7.94
N PRO A 211 22.84 7.29 7.29
CA PRO A 211 22.57 6.92 5.90
C PRO A 211 21.10 6.57 5.57
N ALA A 212 20.37 5.88 6.45
CA ALA A 212 18.95 5.58 6.26
C ALA A 212 18.07 6.83 6.41
N ALA A 213 18.36 7.72 7.37
CA ALA A 213 17.69 9.02 7.49
C ALA A 213 17.88 9.87 6.22
N ARG A 214 19.10 9.90 5.67
CA ARG A 214 19.41 10.59 4.40
C ARG A 214 18.64 10.01 3.22
N ARG A 215 18.62 8.68 3.07
CA ARG A 215 17.82 8.01 2.01
C ARG A 215 16.33 8.32 2.15
N ARG A 216 15.78 8.33 3.36
CA ARG A 216 14.37 8.68 3.60
C ARG A 216 14.09 10.14 3.22
N ARG A 217 14.95 11.08 3.60
CA ARG A 217 14.83 12.50 3.21
C ARG A 217 14.88 12.66 1.69
N TRP A 218 15.83 12.01 1.02
CA TRP A 218 15.92 12.02 -0.44
C TRP A 218 14.65 11.47 -1.11
N ALA A 219 14.13 10.34 -0.63
CA ALA A 219 12.93 9.73 -1.18
C ALA A 219 11.70 10.64 -0.99
N LYS A 220 11.56 11.28 0.17
CA LYS A 220 10.49 12.26 0.42
C LYS A 220 10.61 13.49 -0.46
N ARG A 221 11.82 14.00 -0.71
CA ARG A 221 12.01 15.15 -1.60
C ARG A 221 11.74 14.82 -3.06
N ASN A 222 12.18 13.64 -3.51
CA ASN A 222 12.23 13.32 -4.94
C ASN A 222 11.11 12.39 -5.43
N ILE A 223 10.63 11.46 -4.62
CA ILE A 223 9.64 10.47 -5.03
C ILE A 223 8.25 10.95 -4.64
N LEU A 224 8.06 11.34 -3.38
CA LEU A 224 6.75 11.68 -2.80
C LEU A 224 5.96 12.73 -3.62
N PRO A 225 6.55 13.83 -4.13
CA PRO A 225 5.79 14.83 -4.90
C PRO A 225 5.38 14.38 -6.30
N ARG A 226 5.96 13.28 -6.81
CA ARG A 226 5.82 12.84 -8.22
C ARG A 226 4.89 11.65 -8.40
N VAL A 227 4.59 10.93 -7.33
CA VAL A 227 3.76 9.72 -7.38
C VAL A 227 2.32 10.00 -6.95
N PRO A 228 1.32 9.31 -7.53
CA PRO A 228 -0.09 9.57 -7.22
C PRO A 228 -0.46 9.18 -5.78
N SER A 229 0.04 8.04 -5.28
CA SER A 229 -0.10 7.57 -3.89
C SER A 229 1.27 7.10 -3.35
N PRO A 230 2.03 7.98 -2.69
CA PRO A 230 3.27 7.60 -2.04
C PRO A 230 3.04 6.65 -0.86
N GLY A 231 1.89 6.74 -0.19
CA GLY A 231 1.53 5.87 0.92
C GLY A 231 1.38 4.41 0.53
N LEU A 232 0.82 4.11 -0.66
CA LEU A 232 0.75 2.74 -1.15
C LEU A 232 2.14 2.15 -1.43
N LEU A 233 3.04 2.92 -2.05
CA LEU A 233 4.43 2.49 -2.28
C LEU A 233 5.17 2.27 -0.96
N ARG A 234 4.99 3.19 0.00
CA ARG A 234 5.55 3.07 1.34
C ARG A 234 5.04 1.81 2.05
N PHE A 235 3.74 1.54 1.98
CA PHE A 235 3.11 0.34 2.54
C PHE A 235 3.70 -0.92 1.93
N LEU A 236 3.74 -1.04 0.60
CA LEU A 236 4.26 -2.24 -0.08
C LEU A 236 5.74 -2.47 0.27
N TYR A 237 6.54 -1.40 0.31
CA TYR A 237 7.92 -1.46 0.75
C TYR A 237 8.06 -1.99 2.18
N MET A 238 7.33 -1.41 3.14
CA MET A 238 7.41 -1.81 4.54
C MET A 238 6.85 -3.22 4.79
N TYR A 239 5.67 -3.50 4.24
CA TYR A 239 4.94 -4.72 4.54
C TYR A 239 5.53 -5.93 3.81
N VAL A 240 5.86 -5.81 2.53
CA VAL A 240 6.36 -6.92 1.71
C VAL A 240 7.89 -6.99 1.76
N PHE A 241 8.58 -5.93 1.31
CA PHE A 241 10.03 -5.97 1.13
C PHE A 241 10.82 -5.87 2.44
N ARG A 242 10.27 -5.20 3.45
CA ARG A 242 10.83 -5.16 4.81
C ARG A 242 10.16 -6.17 5.75
N MET A 243 9.46 -7.15 5.16
CA MET A 243 8.86 -8.29 5.86
C MET A 243 7.95 -7.89 7.04
N GLY A 244 7.25 -6.76 6.94
CA GLY A 244 6.34 -6.30 7.98
C GLY A 244 5.22 -7.29 8.32
N PHE A 245 4.89 -8.20 7.41
CA PHE A 245 3.95 -9.30 7.67
C PHE A 245 4.42 -10.24 8.81
N LEU A 246 5.72 -10.28 9.14
CA LEU A 246 6.25 -11.07 10.25
C LEU A 246 5.88 -10.50 11.63
N ASP A 247 5.51 -9.23 11.72
CA ASP A 247 4.94 -8.62 12.93
C ASP A 247 3.41 -8.86 13.04
N GLY A 248 2.83 -9.68 12.16
CA GLY A 248 1.41 -10.04 12.16
C GLY A 248 0.47 -8.85 11.93
N SER A 249 -0.64 -8.82 12.68
CA SER A 249 -1.63 -7.73 12.58
C SER A 249 -1.06 -6.37 12.96
N ALA A 250 -0.17 -6.30 13.96
CA ALA A 250 0.49 -5.07 14.36
C ALA A 250 1.36 -4.52 13.22
N GLY A 251 2.13 -5.38 12.55
CA GLY A 251 2.90 -5.01 11.36
C GLY A 251 2.05 -4.45 10.23
N PHE A 252 0.92 -5.11 9.93
CA PHE A 252 -0.02 -4.63 8.90
C PHE A 252 -0.57 -3.24 9.23
N HIS A 253 -1.11 -3.06 10.43
CA HIS A 253 -1.69 -1.77 10.85
C HIS A 253 -0.62 -0.68 10.93
N PHE A 254 0.57 -1.00 11.41
CA PHE A 254 1.68 -0.06 11.49
C PHE A 254 2.16 0.38 10.09
N CYS A 255 2.35 -0.56 9.15
CA CYS A 255 2.69 -0.23 7.77
C CYS A 255 1.63 0.65 7.12
N ARG A 256 0.34 0.38 7.35
CA ARG A 256 -0.77 1.18 6.79
C ARG A 256 -0.81 2.57 7.41
N PHE A 257 -0.56 2.65 8.71
CA PHE A 257 -0.47 3.90 9.45
C PHE A 257 0.67 4.77 8.90
N ILE A 258 1.89 4.24 8.77
CA ILE A 258 3.01 4.97 8.17
C ILE A 258 2.76 5.28 6.68
N GLY A 259 2.09 4.41 5.92
CA GLY A 259 1.67 4.72 4.55
C GLY A 259 0.73 5.92 4.49
N SER A 260 -0.28 5.97 5.36
CA SER A 260 -1.21 7.11 5.44
C SER A 260 -0.52 8.42 5.80
N TYR A 261 0.59 8.37 6.55
CA TYR A 261 1.42 9.56 6.82
C TYR A 261 1.88 10.21 5.52
N ASP A 262 2.50 9.40 4.66
CA ASP A 262 3.11 9.89 3.42
C ASP A 262 2.03 10.37 2.44
N ASP A 263 0.85 9.74 2.43
CA ASP A 263 -0.31 10.25 1.68
C ASP A 263 -0.78 11.60 2.22
N PHE A 264 -0.89 11.77 3.55
CA PHE A 264 -1.24 13.06 4.16
C PHE A 264 -0.23 14.15 3.84
N VAL A 265 1.08 13.85 3.90
CA VAL A 265 2.14 14.81 3.52
C VAL A 265 1.97 15.21 2.06
N ALA A 266 1.77 14.26 1.14
CA ALA A 266 1.60 14.55 -0.28
C ALA A 266 0.34 15.38 -0.57
N MET A 267 -0.80 15.02 0.04
CA MET A 267 -2.04 15.77 -0.13
C MET A 267 -1.91 17.20 0.39
N LYS A 268 -1.32 17.38 1.58
CA LYS A 268 -1.10 18.71 2.17
C LYS A 268 -0.10 19.53 1.36
N LEU A 269 0.97 18.92 0.83
CA LEU A 269 1.90 19.60 -0.07
C LEU A 269 1.20 20.08 -1.35
N ARG A 270 0.29 19.29 -1.93
CA ARG A 270 -0.52 19.71 -3.08
C ARG A 270 -1.46 20.86 -2.72
N ALA A 271 -2.10 20.80 -1.54
CA ALA A 271 -2.95 21.89 -1.05
C ALA A 271 -2.16 23.19 -0.86
N ILE A 272 -0.98 23.15 -0.23
CA ILE A 272 -0.08 24.30 -0.08
C ILE A 272 0.27 24.90 -1.46
N ARG A 273 0.63 24.07 -2.44
CA ARG A 273 0.95 24.52 -3.81
C ARG A 273 -0.24 25.12 -4.55
N ALA A 274 -1.46 24.70 -4.20
CA ALA A 274 -2.70 25.26 -4.73
C ALA A 274 -3.15 26.54 -4.00
N GLY A 275 -2.34 27.06 -3.06
CA GLY A 275 -2.72 28.22 -2.23
C GLY A 275 -3.73 27.89 -1.14
N GLN A 276 -4.00 26.61 -0.90
CA GLN A 276 -4.91 26.09 0.13
C GLN A 276 -4.09 25.59 1.33
N ASP A 277 -3.20 26.41 1.89
CA ASP A 277 -2.54 26.10 3.16
C ASP A 277 -3.44 26.58 4.31
N PRO A 278 -4.25 25.73 4.94
CA PRO A 278 -4.98 26.15 6.12
C PRO A 278 -3.98 26.51 7.21
N ALA A 279 -4.25 27.61 7.94
CA ALA A 279 -3.58 27.86 9.20
C ALA A 279 -3.76 26.61 10.10
N PRO A 280 -2.72 26.15 10.83
CA PRO A 280 -2.86 24.97 11.65
C PRO A 280 -3.94 25.23 12.71
N SER A 281 -4.88 24.28 12.87
CA SER A 281 -5.90 24.37 13.91
C SER A 281 -5.31 24.24 15.32
N TRP A 282 -4.11 23.69 15.43
CA TRP A 282 -3.26 23.76 16.63
C TRP A 282 -2.40 25.03 16.53
N GLY A 283 -2.74 26.03 17.33
CA GLY A 283 -2.24 27.40 17.27
C GLY A 283 -0.75 27.54 16.90
N GLY A 284 -0.48 28.33 15.85
CA GLY A 284 0.84 28.90 15.63
C GLY A 284 1.09 30.03 16.63
N ARG A 285 2.26 30.00 17.28
CA ARG A 285 2.74 30.92 18.33
C ARG A 285 1.82 31.00 19.56
N GLY A 286 2.11 30.13 20.53
CA GLY A 286 1.61 30.24 21.91
C GLY A 286 0.30 29.50 22.17
N GLY A 287 0.38 28.44 22.98
CA GLY A 287 -0.76 27.91 23.71
C GLY A 287 -1.44 26.70 23.08
N TRP A 288 -1.20 25.53 23.67
CA TRP A 288 -2.25 24.52 23.75
C TRP A 288 -3.40 25.10 24.56
N LYS A 289 -4.49 25.49 23.91
CA LYS A 289 -5.77 25.65 24.61
C LYS A 289 -6.46 24.29 24.63
N SER A 290 -6.26 23.55 25.71
CA SER A 290 -7.12 22.42 26.06
C SER A 290 -8.54 22.93 26.28
N GLY A 291 -9.52 22.20 25.75
CA GLY A 291 -10.93 22.45 26.03
C GLY A 291 -11.69 23.24 24.97
N GLN A 292 -11.89 22.63 23.79
CA GLN A 292 -13.11 22.84 23.03
C GLN A 292 -13.27 21.70 22.01
N LEU A 293 -13.88 20.59 22.44
CA LEU A 293 -14.72 19.83 21.52
C LEU A 293 -15.88 20.77 21.19
N VAL A 294 -15.69 21.62 20.17
CA VAL A 294 -16.80 22.39 19.61
C VAL A 294 -17.70 21.38 18.94
N GLY A 295 -18.85 21.14 19.58
CA GLY A 295 -19.97 20.55 18.89
C GLY A 295 -20.29 21.38 17.66
N ASP A 296 -20.37 20.72 16.52
CA ASP A 296 -20.89 21.29 15.28
C ASP A 296 -22.39 21.58 15.47
N SER A 297 -22.69 22.69 16.14
CA SER A 297 -23.97 23.39 16.02
C SER A 297 -23.69 24.70 15.30
N ASN A 298 -23.52 24.61 13.97
CA ASN A 298 -23.87 25.63 12.96
C ASN A 298 -23.21 25.29 11.61
N ALA A 299 -23.72 24.26 10.94
CA ALA A 299 -23.66 24.18 9.48
C ALA A 299 -25.00 24.66 8.92
N GLY A 300 -25.26 25.96 9.07
CA GLY A 300 -26.27 26.66 8.30
C GLY A 300 -25.70 26.96 6.91
N GLY A 301 -26.25 26.29 5.91
CA GLY A 301 -25.88 26.45 4.51
C GLY A 301 -27.00 25.92 3.62
N ASP A 302 -28.17 26.55 3.70
CA ASP A 302 -29.25 26.40 2.74
C ASP A 302 -28.78 26.94 1.38
N ALA A 303 -28.13 26.09 0.60
CA ALA A 303 -27.98 26.29 -0.83
C ALA A 303 -29.07 25.46 -1.55
N PRO A 304 -30.00 26.09 -2.29
CA PRO A 304 -31.05 25.35 -2.99
C PRO A 304 -30.44 24.43 -4.05
N ILE A 305 -30.82 23.15 -3.98
CA ILE A 305 -30.53 22.13 -4.98
C ILE A 305 -31.15 22.61 -6.32
N PRO A 306 -30.38 22.68 -7.43
CA PRO A 306 -30.97 23.03 -8.72
C PRO A 306 -31.99 21.96 -9.15
N PRO A 307 -33.15 22.34 -9.72
CA PRO A 307 -34.15 21.38 -10.13
C PRO A 307 -33.61 20.46 -11.22
N ALA A 308 -33.95 19.17 -11.12
CA ALA A 308 -33.63 18.18 -12.13
C ALA A 308 -34.24 18.59 -13.49
N PRO A 309 -33.53 18.38 -14.62
CA PRO A 309 -34.07 18.71 -15.93
C PRO A 309 -35.29 17.85 -16.24
N THR A 310 -36.38 18.51 -16.65
CA THR A 310 -37.62 17.88 -17.09
C THR A 310 -37.36 17.02 -18.32
N PRO A 311 -37.73 15.73 -18.34
CA PRO A 311 -37.59 14.93 -19.54
C PRO A 311 -38.58 15.43 -20.61
N VAL A 312 -38.04 15.89 -21.73
CA VAL A 312 -38.84 16.20 -22.93
C VAL A 312 -39.29 14.88 -23.53
N ALA A 313 -40.59 14.59 -23.46
CA ALA A 313 -41.16 13.44 -24.15
C ALA A 313 -40.99 13.63 -25.67
N PRO A 314 -40.51 12.63 -26.42
CA PRO A 314 -40.44 12.73 -27.87
C PRO A 314 -41.86 12.78 -28.44
N VAL A 315 -42.10 13.78 -29.30
CA VAL A 315 -43.32 13.92 -30.09
C VAL A 315 -43.33 12.80 -31.13
N VAL A 316 -44.10 11.74 -30.89
CA VAL A 316 -44.39 10.71 -31.89
C VAL A 316 -45.58 11.19 -32.72
N ALA A 317 -45.33 11.42 -34.01
CA ALA A 317 -46.37 11.72 -34.98
C ALA A 317 -47.39 10.58 -35.04
N THR A 318 -48.66 10.89 -34.78
CA THR A 318 -49.77 9.95 -34.90
C THR A 318 -50.16 9.80 -36.37
N SER A 319 -49.67 8.76 -37.04
CA SER A 319 -50.32 8.23 -38.23
C SER A 319 -51.35 7.19 -37.81
N SER A 320 -52.62 7.47 -38.10
CA SER A 320 -53.73 6.55 -37.89
C SER A 320 -53.75 5.51 -39.01
N SER A 321 -53.11 4.37 -38.81
CA SER A 321 -53.48 3.12 -39.50
C SER A 321 -54.08 2.17 -38.47
N ARG A 322 -55.31 1.73 -38.73
CA ARG A 322 -55.93 0.61 -38.00
C ARG A 322 -55.17 -0.66 -38.40
N GLU A 323 -54.04 -0.93 -37.74
CA GLU A 323 -53.46 -2.27 -37.71
C GLU A 323 -54.10 -3.05 -36.56
N ALA A 324 -54.63 -4.22 -36.90
CA ALA A 324 -55.10 -5.19 -35.93
C ALA A 324 -54.00 -5.41 -34.88
N LYS A 325 -54.35 -5.35 -33.60
CA LYS A 325 -53.45 -5.67 -32.49
C LYS A 325 -53.05 -7.15 -32.58
N SER A 326 -52.02 -7.44 -33.37
CA SER A 326 -51.19 -8.62 -33.14
C SER A 326 -50.55 -8.42 -31.76
N PRO A 327 -50.62 -9.39 -30.85
CA PRO A 327 -49.95 -9.25 -29.56
C PRO A 327 -48.45 -9.13 -29.84
N THR A 328 -47.88 -7.94 -29.66
CA THR A 328 -46.44 -7.72 -29.57
C THR A 328 -45.94 -8.44 -28.32
N ARG A 329 -45.76 -9.76 -28.44
CA ARG A 329 -45.12 -10.58 -27.42
C ARG A 329 -43.64 -10.19 -27.43
N GLN A 330 -43.23 -9.32 -26.50
CA GLN A 330 -41.81 -9.03 -26.30
C GLN A 330 -41.07 -10.36 -26.11
N MET A 331 -40.03 -10.58 -26.91
CA MET A 331 -39.13 -11.72 -26.73
C MET A 331 -38.50 -11.61 -25.35
N GLN A 332 -38.94 -12.46 -24.42
CA GLN A 332 -38.37 -12.56 -23.09
C GLN A 332 -37.37 -13.72 -23.10
N PRO A 333 -36.06 -13.46 -22.89
CA PRO A 333 -35.07 -14.52 -22.78
C PRO A 333 -35.46 -15.48 -21.65
N GLU A 334 -35.31 -16.79 -21.88
CA GLU A 334 -35.51 -17.79 -20.82
C GLU A 334 -34.59 -17.49 -19.61
N SER A 335 -35.01 -17.93 -18.41
CA SER A 335 -34.17 -17.86 -17.22
C SER A 335 -32.79 -18.49 -17.49
N SER A 336 -31.74 -17.92 -16.90
CA SER A 336 -30.35 -18.32 -17.15
C SER A 336 -30.15 -19.85 -17.06
N PRO A 337 -29.56 -20.49 -18.09
CA PRO A 337 -29.43 -21.95 -18.21
C PRO A 337 -28.39 -22.55 -17.25
N TRP A 338 -27.80 -21.71 -16.40
CA TRP A 338 -26.77 -22.08 -15.45
C TRP A 338 -27.39 -22.44 -14.11
N THR A 339 -26.93 -23.55 -13.53
CA THR A 339 -27.23 -23.88 -12.13
C THR A 339 -26.70 -22.79 -11.20
N PHE A 340 -27.24 -22.72 -9.97
CA PHE A 340 -26.74 -21.76 -8.97
C PHE A 340 -25.23 -21.94 -8.70
N ARG A 341 -24.76 -23.18 -8.64
CA ARG A 341 -23.34 -23.50 -8.46
C ARG A 341 -22.48 -22.97 -9.61
N GLU A 342 -22.94 -23.13 -10.85
CA GLU A 342 -22.21 -22.60 -12.02
C GLU A 342 -22.23 -21.07 -12.05
N LYS A 343 -23.35 -20.42 -11.67
CA LYS A 343 -23.41 -18.96 -11.53
C LYS A 343 -22.38 -18.45 -10.52
N LEU A 344 -22.28 -19.12 -9.36
CA LEU A 344 -21.28 -18.79 -8.35
C LEU A 344 -19.85 -19.02 -8.85
N GLY A 345 -19.60 -20.15 -9.53
CA GLY A 345 -18.30 -20.44 -10.15
C GLY A 345 -17.89 -19.39 -11.19
N ARG A 346 -18.85 -18.91 -12.00
CA ARG A 346 -18.62 -17.87 -13.01
C ARG A 346 -18.32 -16.54 -12.32
N ALA A 347 -19.07 -16.18 -11.28
CA ALA A 347 -18.79 -14.98 -10.48
C ALA A 347 -17.39 -15.04 -9.85
N ALA A 348 -17.02 -16.17 -9.24
CA ALA A 348 -15.69 -16.37 -8.67
C ALA A 348 -14.58 -16.27 -9.73
N TRP A 349 -14.81 -16.83 -10.92
CA TRP A 349 -13.89 -16.68 -12.05
C TRP A 349 -13.75 -15.22 -12.48
N MET A 350 -14.85 -14.48 -12.63
CA MET A 350 -14.83 -13.08 -13.05
C MET A 350 -14.15 -12.15 -12.02
N ILE A 351 -14.38 -12.39 -10.73
CA ILE A 351 -13.91 -11.50 -9.65
C ILE A 351 -12.46 -11.83 -9.27
N PHE A 352 -12.10 -13.11 -9.20
CA PHE A 352 -10.80 -13.54 -8.68
C PHE A 352 -9.93 -14.17 -9.75
N GLY A 353 -10.44 -15.18 -10.45
CA GLY A 353 -9.63 -15.98 -11.36
C GLY A 353 -9.10 -15.20 -12.56
N ARG A 354 -9.97 -14.48 -13.27
CA ARG A 354 -9.62 -13.72 -14.49
C ARG A 354 -8.67 -12.56 -14.20
N PRO A 355 -8.86 -11.71 -13.16
CA PRO A 355 -7.88 -10.69 -12.81
C PRO A 355 -6.51 -11.28 -12.45
N LEU A 356 -6.46 -12.32 -11.61
CA LEU A 356 -5.20 -12.99 -11.24
C LEU A 356 -4.51 -13.61 -12.46
N PHE A 357 -5.27 -14.25 -13.34
CA PHE A 357 -4.75 -14.82 -14.58
C PHE A 357 -4.11 -13.74 -15.48
N ARG A 358 -4.79 -12.60 -15.65
CA ARG A 358 -4.33 -11.49 -16.51
C ARG A 358 -3.14 -10.72 -15.93
N ALA A 359 -3.01 -10.68 -14.60
CA ALA A 359 -1.91 -9.99 -13.92
C ALA A 359 -0.56 -10.73 -13.99
N THR A 360 -0.49 -11.90 -14.63
CA THR A 360 0.74 -12.68 -14.75
C THR A 360 1.65 -12.20 -15.89
N PHE A 361 2.97 -12.26 -15.70
CA PHE A 361 3.94 -11.94 -16.76
C PHE A 361 3.93 -12.95 -17.90
N HIS A 362 4.44 -12.54 -19.06
CA HIS A 362 4.36 -13.28 -20.31
C HIS A 362 4.80 -14.76 -20.22
N ASN A 363 5.90 -15.04 -19.52
CA ASN A 363 6.49 -16.38 -19.37
C ASN A 363 5.96 -17.19 -18.16
N TRP A 364 5.03 -16.65 -17.38
CA TRP A 364 4.46 -17.32 -16.18
C TRP A 364 3.36 -18.33 -16.52
N TYR A 365 3.63 -19.21 -17.50
CA TYR A 365 2.65 -20.21 -17.95
C TYR A 365 2.22 -21.16 -16.83
N GLY A 366 3.15 -21.55 -15.95
CA GLY A 366 2.88 -22.44 -14.81
C GLY A 366 1.78 -21.93 -13.88
N ILE A 367 1.85 -20.63 -13.52
CA ILE A 367 0.86 -19.99 -12.66
C ILE A 367 -0.50 -19.95 -13.34
N ARG A 368 -0.56 -19.57 -14.62
CA ARG A 368 -1.82 -19.55 -15.38
C ARG A 368 -2.46 -20.93 -15.49
N ARG A 369 -1.68 -21.97 -15.76
CA ARG A 369 -2.17 -23.36 -15.74
C ARG A 369 -2.73 -23.74 -14.37
N TRP A 370 -2.01 -23.40 -13.30
CA TRP A 370 -2.46 -23.67 -11.93
C TRP A 370 -3.80 -22.97 -11.63
N ILE A 371 -3.92 -21.67 -11.95
CA ILE A 371 -5.18 -20.91 -11.77
C ILE A 371 -6.32 -21.59 -12.52
N LEU A 372 -6.17 -21.90 -13.81
CA LEU A 372 -7.23 -22.53 -14.60
C LEU A 372 -7.65 -23.89 -14.03
N ARG A 373 -6.71 -24.69 -13.55
CA ARG A 373 -7.00 -25.97 -12.88
C ARG A 373 -7.78 -25.79 -11.58
N GLN A 374 -7.53 -24.73 -10.81
CA GLN A 374 -8.34 -24.42 -9.62
C GLN A 374 -9.80 -24.11 -9.97
N PHE A 375 -10.05 -23.61 -11.17
CA PHE A 375 -11.39 -23.40 -11.71
C PHE A 375 -11.90 -24.58 -12.55
N GLY A 376 -11.30 -25.77 -12.41
CA GLY A 376 -11.78 -27.02 -13.00
C GLY A 376 -11.40 -27.26 -14.46
N ALA A 377 -10.56 -26.41 -15.07
CA ALA A 377 -10.06 -26.65 -16.42
C ALA A 377 -9.10 -27.86 -16.45
N LYS A 378 -9.18 -28.66 -17.51
CA LYS A 378 -8.20 -29.72 -17.80
C LYS A 378 -7.10 -29.12 -18.66
N VAL A 379 -5.92 -28.90 -18.10
CA VAL A 379 -4.81 -28.24 -18.80
C VAL A 379 -3.55 -29.05 -18.58
N ALA A 380 -2.90 -29.51 -19.65
CA ALA A 380 -1.65 -30.27 -19.59
C ALA A 380 -0.45 -29.40 -19.16
N ALA A 381 0.71 -30.02 -18.87
CA ALA A 381 1.84 -29.33 -18.25
C ALA A 381 2.59 -28.41 -19.23
N GLY A 382 2.70 -28.80 -20.50
CA GLY A 382 3.37 -28.00 -21.54
C GLY A 382 2.50 -26.92 -22.20
N VAL A 383 1.27 -26.71 -21.72
CA VAL A 383 0.36 -25.71 -22.33
C VAL A 383 0.88 -24.29 -22.08
N SER A 384 0.95 -23.51 -23.16
CA SER A 384 1.37 -22.10 -23.12
C SER A 384 0.19 -21.19 -23.47
N ILE A 385 -0.28 -20.42 -22.50
CA ILE A 385 -1.43 -19.49 -22.67
C ILE A 385 -0.94 -18.08 -22.43
N ARG A 386 -1.32 -17.13 -23.29
CA ARG A 386 -1.01 -15.70 -23.09
C ARG A 386 -1.91 -15.09 -22.01
N PRO A 387 -1.42 -14.12 -21.21
CA PRO A 387 -2.22 -13.48 -20.16
C PRO A 387 -3.39 -12.67 -20.71
N SER A 388 -3.34 -12.27 -21.99
CA SER A 388 -4.40 -11.51 -22.66
C SER A 388 -5.57 -12.38 -23.15
N ALA A 389 -5.40 -13.71 -23.24
CA ALA A 389 -6.44 -14.63 -23.70
C ALA A 389 -7.71 -14.54 -22.83
N HIS A 390 -8.87 -14.61 -23.47
CA HIS A 390 -10.18 -14.58 -22.82
C HIS A 390 -10.76 -15.99 -22.74
N ILE A 391 -11.07 -16.45 -21.53
CA ILE A 391 -11.71 -17.73 -21.26
C ILE A 391 -12.99 -17.45 -20.49
N GLU A 392 -14.13 -17.83 -21.07
CA GLU A 392 -15.44 -17.52 -20.49
C GLU A 392 -15.78 -18.44 -19.31
N VAL A 393 -15.58 -19.75 -19.47
CA VAL A 393 -15.89 -20.77 -18.45
C VAL A 393 -14.74 -21.79 -18.37
N PRO A 394 -13.87 -21.74 -17.34
CA PRO A 394 -12.67 -22.57 -17.29
C PRO A 394 -12.93 -24.08 -17.25
N TRP A 395 -13.93 -24.54 -16.49
CA TRP A 395 -14.24 -25.99 -16.37
C TRP A 395 -14.83 -26.62 -17.63
N MET A 396 -15.05 -25.83 -18.70
CA MET A 396 -15.46 -26.31 -20.02
C MET A 396 -14.29 -26.48 -20.99
N ILE A 397 -13.05 -26.27 -20.53
CA ILE A 397 -11.85 -26.29 -21.35
C ILE A 397 -11.02 -27.55 -21.07
N ASP A 398 -10.59 -28.23 -22.14
CA ASP A 398 -9.60 -29.32 -22.14
C ASP A 398 -8.46 -29.03 -23.14
N LEU A 399 -7.27 -28.73 -22.62
CA LEU A 399 -6.07 -28.38 -23.40
C LEU A 399 -4.98 -29.44 -23.21
N ARG A 400 -4.60 -30.09 -24.31
CA ARG A 400 -3.61 -31.18 -24.32
C ARG A 400 -2.18 -30.67 -24.44
N GLU A 401 -1.22 -31.60 -24.38
CA GLU A 401 0.20 -31.27 -24.29
C GLU A 401 0.69 -30.46 -25.49
N GLY A 402 1.52 -29.45 -25.25
CA GLY A 402 2.07 -28.58 -26.31
C GLY A 402 1.08 -27.58 -26.92
N VAL A 403 -0.16 -27.46 -26.43
CA VAL A 403 -1.11 -26.45 -26.91
C VAL A 403 -0.59 -25.04 -26.64
N THR A 404 -0.72 -24.16 -27.65
CA THR A 404 -0.39 -22.73 -27.53
C THR A 404 -1.61 -21.86 -27.82
N ILE A 405 -1.94 -20.97 -26.90
CA ILE A 405 -3.03 -19.98 -27.03
C ILE A 405 -2.43 -18.57 -27.06
N GLY A 406 -2.59 -17.91 -28.21
CA GLY A 406 -2.04 -16.59 -28.52
C GLY A 406 -2.74 -15.42 -27.84
N ASP A 407 -2.23 -14.23 -28.10
CA ASP A 407 -2.70 -13.01 -27.44
C ASP A 407 -4.13 -12.66 -27.87
N TYR A 408 -4.98 -12.29 -26.91
CA TYR A 408 -6.38 -11.94 -27.16
C TYR A 408 -7.24 -13.01 -27.83
N ALA A 409 -6.77 -14.27 -27.91
CA ALA A 409 -7.62 -15.38 -28.34
C ALA A 409 -8.83 -15.52 -27.39
N ILE A 410 -10.01 -15.77 -27.95
CA ILE A 410 -11.27 -15.88 -27.24
C ILE A 410 -11.73 -17.34 -27.25
N LEU A 411 -11.67 -17.97 -26.10
CA LEU A 411 -12.27 -19.27 -25.84
C LEU A 411 -13.65 -19.01 -25.19
N TYR A 412 -14.67 -18.84 -26.03
CA TYR A 412 -16.05 -18.61 -25.60
C TYR A 412 -16.72 -19.94 -25.23
N SER A 413 -16.23 -20.53 -24.14
CA SER A 413 -16.51 -21.89 -23.67
C SER A 413 -17.84 -22.03 -22.92
N LEU A 414 -18.93 -21.51 -23.50
CA LEU A 414 -20.27 -21.81 -23.00
C LEU A 414 -20.58 -23.32 -23.14
N GLY A 415 -20.13 -23.93 -24.23
CA GLY A 415 -20.02 -25.39 -24.40
C GLY A 415 -18.59 -25.91 -24.22
N PRO A 416 -18.38 -27.23 -24.19
CA PRO A 416 -17.06 -27.84 -24.07
C PRO A 416 -16.14 -27.47 -25.25
N ILE A 417 -14.89 -27.15 -24.97
CA ILE A 417 -13.85 -26.94 -25.99
C ILE A 417 -12.67 -27.85 -25.66
N THR A 418 -12.36 -28.75 -26.58
CA THR A 418 -11.20 -29.65 -26.50
C THR A 418 -10.19 -29.29 -27.57
N ILE A 419 -8.92 -29.10 -27.18
CA ILE A 419 -7.82 -28.79 -28.10
C ILE A 419 -6.72 -29.84 -27.94
N GLY A 420 -6.49 -30.57 -29.03
CA GLY A 420 -5.53 -31.66 -29.15
C GLY A 420 -4.08 -31.21 -29.08
N GLU A 421 -3.18 -32.19 -29.00
CA GLU A 421 -1.76 -31.95 -28.74
C GLU A 421 -1.09 -31.09 -29.82
N ARG A 422 -0.12 -30.27 -29.41
CA ARG A 422 0.73 -29.44 -30.30
C ARG A 422 -0.07 -28.47 -31.20
N SER A 423 -1.34 -28.26 -30.91
CA SER A 423 -2.20 -27.35 -31.67
C SER A 423 -2.01 -25.89 -31.24
N ILE A 424 -2.11 -24.99 -32.21
CA ILE A 424 -1.85 -23.55 -32.03
C ILE A 424 -3.12 -22.76 -32.34
N ILE A 425 -3.55 -21.96 -31.38
CA ILE A 425 -4.59 -20.95 -31.55
C ILE A 425 -3.91 -19.58 -31.57
N SER A 426 -3.84 -18.96 -32.75
CA SER A 426 -3.17 -17.67 -32.92
C SER A 426 -3.95 -16.52 -32.28
N GLN A 427 -3.30 -15.36 -32.23
CA GLN A 427 -3.84 -14.15 -31.64
C GLN A 427 -5.20 -13.76 -32.25
N TYR A 428 -6.08 -13.20 -31.43
CA TYR A 428 -7.45 -12.78 -31.78
C TYR A 428 -8.39 -13.86 -32.32
N ALA A 429 -7.95 -15.12 -32.45
CA ALA A 429 -8.84 -16.20 -32.88
C ALA A 429 -9.98 -16.42 -31.87
N HIS A 430 -11.17 -16.76 -32.37
CA HIS A 430 -12.38 -16.92 -31.57
C HIS A 430 -12.98 -18.32 -31.77
N LEU A 431 -12.96 -19.13 -30.70
CA LEU A 431 -13.66 -20.41 -30.64
C LEU A 431 -14.99 -20.21 -29.90
N CYS A 432 -16.11 -20.34 -30.60
CA CYS A 432 -17.45 -20.02 -30.08
C CYS A 432 -18.29 -21.29 -29.87
N ALA A 433 -18.26 -21.85 -28.66
CA ALA A 433 -18.96 -23.09 -28.31
C ALA A 433 -20.41 -22.86 -27.83
N GLY A 434 -20.96 -21.66 -28.03
CA GLY A 434 -22.32 -21.30 -27.63
C GLY A 434 -23.05 -20.58 -28.75
N THR A 435 -24.34 -20.88 -28.89
CA THR A 435 -25.26 -20.18 -29.79
C THR A 435 -26.65 -20.15 -29.18
N HIS A 436 -27.63 -19.59 -29.87
CA HIS A 436 -29.03 -19.60 -29.46
C HIS A 436 -29.89 -20.31 -30.50
N ASP A 437 -30.94 -20.98 -30.03
CA ASP A 437 -32.00 -21.45 -30.92
C ASP A 437 -32.77 -20.24 -31.44
N TYR A 438 -32.55 -19.90 -32.72
CA TYR A 438 -33.24 -18.79 -33.36
C TYR A 438 -34.68 -19.14 -33.79
N ALA A 439 -35.05 -20.42 -33.76
CA ALA A 439 -36.43 -20.85 -33.97
C ALA A 439 -37.24 -20.80 -32.67
N ASP A 440 -36.59 -20.75 -31.51
CA ASP A 440 -37.21 -20.55 -30.20
C ASP A 440 -37.35 -19.05 -29.89
N HIS A 441 -38.58 -18.59 -29.67
CA HIS A 441 -38.87 -17.19 -29.32
C HIS A 441 -38.26 -16.73 -27.99
N THR A 442 -37.79 -17.67 -27.15
CA THR A 442 -37.08 -17.39 -25.89
C THR A 442 -35.56 -17.32 -26.07
N PHE A 443 -35.04 -17.54 -27.27
CA PHE A 443 -33.60 -17.61 -27.59
C PHE A 443 -32.85 -18.53 -26.62
N LYS A 444 -33.33 -19.75 -26.46
CA LYS A 444 -32.70 -20.73 -25.60
C LYS A 444 -31.22 -20.93 -25.96
N LEU A 445 -30.34 -20.86 -24.97
CA LEU A 445 -28.90 -21.08 -25.17
C LEU A 445 -28.62 -22.53 -25.54
N ILE A 446 -27.94 -22.73 -26.66
CA ILE A 446 -27.41 -24.01 -27.14
C ILE A 446 -25.91 -24.06 -26.85
N ARG A 447 -25.45 -25.16 -26.27
CA ARG A 447 -24.06 -25.39 -25.85
C ARG A 447 -23.51 -26.59 -26.61
N THR A 448 -22.84 -26.34 -27.73
CA THR A 448 -22.28 -27.38 -28.60
C THR A 448 -20.79 -27.54 -28.34
N PRO A 449 -20.24 -28.76 -28.37
CA PRO A 449 -18.80 -28.96 -28.25
C PRO A 449 -18.06 -28.40 -29.47
N ILE A 450 -16.84 -27.93 -29.27
CA ILE A 450 -15.84 -27.74 -30.33
C ILE A 450 -14.72 -28.74 -30.08
N HIS A 451 -14.33 -29.48 -31.12
CA HIS A 451 -13.21 -30.41 -31.06
C HIS A 451 -12.13 -29.99 -32.05
N ILE A 452 -10.97 -29.64 -31.54
CA ILE A 452 -9.76 -29.40 -32.34
C ILE A 452 -8.83 -30.56 -32.09
N ASP A 453 -8.48 -31.29 -33.15
CA ASP A 453 -7.57 -32.42 -33.09
C ASP A 453 -6.10 -31.97 -32.93
N GLN A 454 -5.16 -32.91 -33.00
CA GLN A 454 -3.73 -32.66 -32.83
C GLN A 454 -3.07 -32.01 -34.05
N ASP A 455 -1.99 -31.27 -33.80
CA ASP A 455 -1.15 -30.60 -34.80
C ASP A 455 -1.92 -29.60 -35.69
N VAL A 456 -3.04 -29.07 -35.19
CA VAL A 456 -3.89 -28.09 -35.87
C VAL A 456 -3.34 -26.68 -35.69
N TRP A 457 -3.50 -25.83 -36.70
CA TRP A 457 -3.24 -24.39 -36.58
C TRP A 457 -4.47 -23.56 -36.94
N ILE A 458 -5.02 -22.86 -35.94
CA ILE A 458 -6.04 -21.83 -36.14
C ILE A 458 -5.34 -20.47 -36.25
N GLY A 459 -5.41 -19.88 -37.44
CA GLY A 459 -4.74 -18.64 -37.80
C GLY A 459 -5.28 -17.41 -37.06
N ALA A 460 -4.53 -16.31 -37.15
CA ALA A 460 -4.87 -15.08 -36.44
C ALA A 460 -6.25 -14.56 -36.87
N ASP A 461 -7.04 -14.09 -35.89
CA ASP A 461 -8.35 -13.47 -36.15
C ASP A 461 -9.36 -14.42 -36.84
N ALA A 462 -9.10 -15.74 -36.79
CA ALA A 462 -10.00 -16.75 -37.36
C ALA A 462 -11.13 -17.10 -36.38
N PHE A 463 -12.29 -17.48 -36.92
CA PHE A 463 -13.48 -17.87 -36.17
C PHE A 463 -13.78 -19.36 -36.36
N VAL A 464 -14.06 -20.06 -35.26
CA VAL A 464 -14.56 -21.44 -35.26
C VAL A 464 -15.92 -21.46 -34.58
N GLY A 465 -16.93 -21.85 -35.35
CA GLY A 465 -18.32 -21.83 -34.94
C GLY A 465 -18.72 -22.98 -34.02
N PRO A 466 -19.96 -22.92 -33.49
CA PRO A 466 -20.52 -23.92 -32.59
C PRO A 466 -20.61 -25.29 -33.29
N GLY A 467 -20.14 -26.36 -32.64
CA GLY A 467 -20.27 -27.74 -33.15
C GLY A 467 -19.21 -28.15 -34.17
N VAL A 468 -18.23 -27.29 -34.47
CA VAL A 468 -17.21 -27.58 -35.49
C VAL A 468 -16.15 -28.53 -34.95
N GLU A 469 -15.84 -29.55 -35.75
CA GLU A 469 -14.68 -30.43 -35.58
C GLU A 469 -13.57 -30.05 -36.57
N VAL A 470 -12.35 -29.90 -36.08
CA VAL A 470 -11.16 -29.57 -36.89
C VAL A 470 -10.23 -30.76 -36.87
N GLY A 471 -10.14 -31.48 -37.99
CA GLY A 471 -9.36 -32.71 -38.10
C GLY A 471 -7.85 -32.51 -37.95
N GLN A 472 -7.15 -33.58 -37.60
CA GLN A 472 -5.70 -33.59 -37.41
C GLN A 472 -4.95 -32.88 -38.54
N LEU A 473 -3.90 -32.13 -38.20
CA LEU A 473 -3.06 -31.39 -39.16
C LEU A 473 -3.80 -30.32 -39.97
N ALA A 474 -5.08 -30.04 -39.74
CA ALA A 474 -5.77 -28.97 -40.46
C ALA A 474 -5.20 -27.59 -40.12
N VAL A 475 -5.32 -26.66 -41.08
CA VAL A 475 -5.02 -25.24 -40.87
C VAL A 475 -6.24 -24.43 -41.23
N LEU A 476 -6.71 -23.58 -40.33
CA LEU A 476 -7.66 -22.53 -40.65
C LEU A 476 -6.87 -21.23 -40.85
N GLY A 477 -6.85 -20.70 -42.07
CA GLY A 477 -6.10 -19.48 -42.38
C GLY A 477 -6.56 -18.26 -41.59
N ALA A 478 -5.71 -17.24 -41.51
CA ALA A 478 -6.04 -16.00 -40.83
C ALA A 478 -7.35 -15.39 -41.37
N ARG A 479 -8.15 -14.78 -40.48
CA ARG A 479 -9.45 -14.14 -40.79
C ARG A 479 -10.47 -15.05 -41.48
N SER A 480 -10.30 -16.37 -41.38
CA SER A 480 -11.24 -17.33 -41.94
C SER A 480 -12.30 -17.73 -40.92
N SER A 481 -13.50 -18.09 -41.36
CA SER A 481 -14.63 -18.43 -40.48
C SER A 481 -15.16 -19.83 -40.78
N ALA A 482 -14.89 -20.79 -39.89
CA ALA A 482 -15.35 -22.16 -40.01
C ALA A 482 -16.73 -22.31 -39.37
N TYR A 483 -17.73 -22.67 -40.19
CA TYR A 483 -19.09 -23.02 -39.74
C TYR A 483 -19.42 -24.50 -39.98
N LYS A 484 -18.47 -25.26 -40.54
CA LYS A 484 -18.55 -26.69 -40.83
C LYS A 484 -17.22 -27.34 -40.48
N ASN A 485 -17.22 -28.66 -40.34
CA ASN A 485 -16.02 -29.43 -40.02
C ASN A 485 -14.92 -29.22 -41.05
N LEU A 486 -13.67 -29.16 -40.57
CA LEU A 486 -12.49 -28.99 -41.40
C LEU A 486 -11.79 -30.33 -41.59
N ALA A 487 -11.58 -30.74 -42.84
CA ALA A 487 -10.91 -31.99 -43.18
C ALA A 487 -9.46 -32.02 -42.68
N ALA A 488 -9.03 -33.18 -42.20
CA ALA A 488 -7.67 -33.44 -41.75
C ALA A 488 -6.63 -33.26 -42.86
N GLY A 489 -5.43 -32.79 -42.52
CA GLY A 489 -4.33 -32.60 -43.48
C GLY A 489 -4.59 -31.55 -44.55
N ARG A 490 -5.60 -30.69 -44.38
CA ARG A 490 -5.99 -29.66 -45.35
C ARG A 490 -5.85 -28.25 -44.78
N ILE A 491 -5.62 -27.28 -45.67
CA ILE A 491 -5.60 -25.85 -45.40
C ILE A 491 -6.94 -25.29 -45.86
N HIS A 492 -7.66 -24.63 -44.96
CA HIS A 492 -8.97 -24.00 -45.20
C HIS A 492 -8.85 -22.49 -45.08
N VAL A 493 -9.47 -21.73 -45.97
CA VAL A 493 -9.46 -20.25 -45.96
C VAL A 493 -10.81 -19.66 -46.34
N GLY A 494 -11.07 -18.41 -45.93
CA GLY A 494 -12.22 -17.62 -46.34
C GLY A 494 -13.38 -17.59 -45.34
N ASN A 495 -14.47 -16.91 -45.72
CA ASN A 495 -15.70 -16.80 -44.94
C ASN A 495 -16.92 -17.00 -45.86
N PRO A 496 -17.64 -18.14 -45.77
CA PRO A 496 -17.33 -19.31 -44.95
C PRO A 496 -16.03 -19.98 -45.42
N ALA A 497 -15.30 -20.61 -44.50
CA ALA A 497 -14.06 -21.30 -44.79
C ALA A 497 -14.29 -22.43 -45.80
N ARG A 498 -13.43 -22.48 -46.82
CA ARG A 498 -13.42 -23.52 -47.84
C ARG A 498 -12.05 -24.16 -47.91
N ASP A 499 -12.08 -25.40 -48.32
CA ASP A 499 -10.90 -26.20 -48.52
C ASP A 499 -10.06 -25.67 -49.71
N LEU A 500 -8.76 -25.43 -49.49
CA LEU A 500 -7.88 -24.78 -50.46
C LEU A 500 -7.00 -25.77 -51.23
N LYS A 501 -6.55 -26.87 -50.62
CA LYS A 501 -5.15 -26.97 -50.15
C LYS A 501 -4.83 -28.25 -49.37
N GLU A 502 -4.06 -29.22 -49.87
CA GLU A 502 -3.38 -30.18 -48.96
C GLU A 502 -2.24 -29.48 -48.20
N ARG A 503 -2.08 -29.83 -46.92
CA ARG A 503 -0.97 -29.39 -46.09
C ARG A 503 0.21 -30.33 -46.27
N THR A 504 1.17 -29.92 -47.08
CA THR A 504 2.45 -30.64 -47.22
C THR A 504 3.35 -30.32 -46.02
N LEU A 505 3.71 -31.34 -45.24
CA LEU A 505 4.72 -31.23 -44.19
C LEU A 505 6.12 -31.34 -44.81
N LYS A 506 7.07 -30.57 -44.29
CA LYS A 506 8.47 -30.60 -44.71
C LYS A 506 9.33 -31.29 -43.67
#